data_AF-G2PF78-F1
#
_entry.id   AF-G2PF78-F1
#
_cell.length_a   1.000
_cell.length_b   1.000
_cell.length_c   1.000
_cell.angle_alpha   90.00
_cell.angle_beta   90.00
_cell.angle_gamma   90.00
#
_symmetry.space_group_name_H-M   'P 1'
#
loop_
_entity.id
_entity.type
_entity.pdbx_description
1 polymer ?
#
loop_
_entity_poly.entity_id
_entity_poly.type
_entity_poly.pdbx_seq_one_letter_code
_entity_poly.pdbx_strand_id
1 'polypeptide(L)'
;MHLPADRRCRPLSFVLTPGQAADSPRFTAVLERIRVRGPVGRPRTRPGAVAADKAYSSRANRACLRRRKIRAVIPEKTDQAANRNKRGSRGGRPVSHDAALYKERNTAERCINKIKEWRGLATRYDKTPASYLAGLHLRGAIIWLRSLQPA
;
A
#
# COMPACT_ATOMS: atom_id res chain seq x y z
N MET A 1 -9.66 4.57 -4.54
CA MET A 1 -8.29 5.13 -4.48
C MET A 1 -7.42 4.12 -3.76
N HIS A 2 -6.20 3.91 -4.22
CA HIS A 2 -5.24 3.04 -3.57
C HIS A 2 -3.97 3.86 -3.25
N LEU A 3 -3.43 3.68 -2.05
CA LEU A 3 -2.22 4.36 -1.60
C LEU A 3 -1.37 3.44 -0.73
N PRO A 4 -0.04 3.57 -0.77
CA PRO A 4 0.84 3.07 0.26
C PRO A 4 1.13 4.18 1.29
N ALA A 5 1.18 3.83 2.56
CA ALA A 5 1.60 4.74 3.62
C ALA A 5 2.92 4.29 4.24
N ASP A 6 3.73 5.24 4.71
CA ASP A 6 4.86 4.93 5.57
C ASP A 6 4.47 4.82 7.05
N ARG A 7 5.43 4.49 7.92
CA ARG A 7 5.20 4.35 9.38
C ARG A 7 4.70 5.63 10.05
N ARG A 8 4.91 6.81 9.47
CA ARG A 8 4.41 8.10 9.96
C ARG A 8 3.01 8.41 9.43
N CYS A 9 2.35 7.44 8.78
CA CYS A 9 1.04 7.59 8.14
C CYS A 9 1.04 8.67 7.05
N ARG A 10 2.11 8.72 6.25
CA ARG A 10 2.24 9.66 5.12
C ARG A 10 2.02 8.93 3.80
N PRO A 11 1.21 9.46 2.89
CA PRO A 11 0.96 8.82 1.60
C PRO A 11 2.21 8.92 0.73
N LEU A 12 2.62 7.81 0.13
CA LEU A 12 3.80 7.73 -0.74
C LEU A 12 3.45 7.84 -2.23
N SER A 13 2.24 7.44 -2.62
CA SER A 13 1.71 7.58 -3.96
C SER A 13 0.19 7.47 -3.96
N PHE A 14 -0.45 7.95 -5.02
CA PHE A 14 -1.88 7.77 -5.27
C PHE A 14 -2.10 7.05 -6.60
N VAL A 15 -3.00 6.08 -6.58
CA VAL A 15 -3.56 5.45 -7.77
C VAL A 15 -5.07 5.56 -7.69
N LEU A 16 -5.65 6.33 -8.62
CA LEU A 16 -7.08 6.46 -8.76
C LEU A 16 -7.62 5.43 -9.74
N THR A 17 -8.76 4.85 -9.40
CA THR A 17 -9.43 3.80 -10.16
C THR A 17 -10.94 3.99 -10.08
N PRO A 18 -11.71 3.51 -11.07
CA PRO A 18 -13.16 3.45 -10.98
C PRO A 18 -13.63 2.63 -9.78
N GLY A 19 -14.83 2.92 -9.25
CA GLY A 19 -15.36 2.27 -8.05
C GLY A 19 -15.50 0.74 -8.14
N GLN A 20 -15.70 0.22 -9.35
CA GLN A 20 -15.83 -1.23 -9.63
C GLN A 20 -14.48 -1.95 -9.72
N ALA A 21 -13.35 -1.24 -9.67
CA ALA A 21 -12.04 -1.84 -9.81
C ALA A 21 -11.65 -2.61 -8.54
N ALA A 22 -11.31 -3.89 -8.69
CA ALA A 22 -10.77 -4.68 -7.60
C ALA A 22 -9.43 -4.10 -7.08
N ASP A 23 -9.20 -4.23 -5.78
CA ASP A 23 -8.00 -3.73 -5.10
C ASP A 23 -6.74 -4.51 -5.46
N SER A 24 -6.82 -5.83 -5.50
CA SER A 24 -5.66 -6.72 -5.63
C SER A 24 -4.82 -6.48 -6.90
N PRO A 25 -5.40 -6.25 -8.09
CA PRO A 25 -4.65 -5.90 -9.30
C PRO A 25 -3.88 -4.57 -9.22
N ARG A 26 -4.28 -3.66 -8.33
CA ARG A 26 -3.71 -2.30 -8.23
C ARG A 26 -2.50 -2.25 -7.31
N PHE A 27 -2.24 -3.32 -6.57
CA PHE A 27 -1.09 -3.47 -5.68
C PHE A 27 0.24 -3.17 -6.38
N THR A 28 0.49 -3.79 -7.55
CA THR A 28 1.74 -3.58 -8.30
C THR A 28 1.86 -2.13 -8.79
N ALA A 29 0.79 -1.58 -9.36
CA ALA A 29 0.76 -0.20 -9.84
C ALA A 29 1.06 0.81 -8.72
N VAL A 30 0.53 0.56 -7.53
CA VAL A 30 0.81 1.38 -6.34
C VAL A 30 2.29 1.30 -5.95
N LEU A 31 2.86 0.09 -5.91
CA LEU A 31 4.26 -0.12 -5.54
C LEU A 31 5.27 0.42 -6.56
N GLU A 32 4.91 0.51 -7.84
CA GLU A 32 5.76 1.08 -8.89
C GLU A 32 5.85 2.61 -8.82
N ARG A 33 4.81 3.25 -8.28
CA ARG A 33 4.78 4.71 -8.09
C ARG A 33 5.52 5.19 -6.84
N ILE A 34 5.96 4.29 -5.96
CA ILE A 34 6.72 4.68 -4.77
C ILE A 34 8.03 5.32 -5.18
N ARG A 35 8.22 6.58 -4.80
CA ARG A 35 9.49 7.30 -4.91
C ARG A 35 9.71 8.10 -3.64
N VAL A 36 10.69 7.72 -2.84
CA VAL A 36 11.07 8.44 -1.62
C VAL A 36 12.41 9.12 -1.85
N ARG A 37 12.41 10.45 -1.85
CA ARG A 37 13.64 11.23 -2.03
C ARG A 37 14.52 11.09 -0.78
N GLY A 38 15.77 10.70 -0.98
CA GLY A 38 16.80 10.71 0.06
C GLY A 38 17.61 12.01 0.04
N PRO A 39 18.55 12.19 0.99
CA PRO A 39 19.41 13.37 1.05
C PRO A 39 20.24 13.56 -0.22
N VAL A 40 20.75 12.47 -0.80
CA VAL A 40 21.59 12.46 -1.99
C VAL A 40 21.19 11.31 -2.91
N GLY A 41 21.29 11.52 -4.23
CA GLY A 41 21.15 10.48 -5.25
C GLY A 41 19.71 10.18 -5.71
N ARG A 42 19.55 9.04 -6.39
CA ARG A 42 18.26 8.62 -6.98
C ARG A 42 17.23 8.30 -5.89
N PRO A 43 15.95 8.70 -6.06
CA PRO A 43 14.90 8.34 -5.10
C PRO A 43 14.82 6.83 -4.87
N ARG A 44 14.60 6.44 -3.62
CA ARG A 44 14.36 5.06 -3.24
C ARG A 44 13.00 4.62 -3.75
N THR A 45 12.98 3.61 -4.61
CA THR A 45 11.75 3.04 -5.22
C THR A 45 11.36 1.67 -4.65
N ARG A 46 12.23 1.07 -3.82
CA ARG A 46 12.04 -0.26 -3.25
C ARG A 46 11.88 -0.17 -1.72
N PRO A 47 10.69 -0.48 -1.17
CA PRO A 47 10.53 -0.63 0.28
C PRO A 47 11.20 -1.93 0.78
N GLY A 48 11.62 -1.95 2.04
CA GLY A 48 12.19 -3.16 2.66
C GLY A 48 11.15 -4.23 2.96
N ALA A 49 9.95 -3.81 3.36
CA ALA A 49 8.80 -4.67 3.62
C ALA A 49 7.50 -3.99 3.19
N VAL A 50 6.48 -4.77 2.84
CA VAL A 50 5.12 -4.30 2.57
C VAL A 50 4.15 -5.10 3.42
N ALA A 51 3.44 -4.41 4.31
CA ALA A 51 2.31 -4.94 5.06
C ALA A 51 1.01 -4.61 4.30
N ALA A 52 0.17 -5.60 4.07
CA ALA A 52 -1.11 -5.43 3.39
C ALA A 52 -2.10 -6.52 3.80
N ASP A 53 -3.39 -6.26 3.56
CA ASP A 53 -4.47 -7.16 3.96
C ASP A 53 -4.40 -8.50 3.25
N LYS A 54 -5.04 -9.49 3.87
CA LYS A 54 -5.22 -10.86 3.36
C LYS A 54 -5.77 -10.91 1.93
N ALA A 55 -6.53 -9.90 1.50
CA ALA A 55 -7.04 -9.77 0.13
C ALA A 55 -5.92 -9.60 -0.93
N TYR A 56 -4.75 -9.10 -0.55
CA TYR A 56 -3.59 -8.91 -1.42
C TYR A 56 -2.67 -10.14 -1.53
N SER A 57 -3.06 -11.29 -0.94
CA SER A 57 -2.29 -12.53 -0.90
C SER A 57 -2.11 -13.26 -2.25
N SER A 58 -2.54 -12.66 -3.37
CA SER A 58 -2.50 -13.29 -4.69
C SER A 58 -1.08 -13.76 -5.09
N ARG A 59 -1.00 -14.87 -5.83
CA ARG A 59 0.26 -15.42 -6.34
C ARG A 59 1.05 -14.39 -7.16
N ALA A 60 0.36 -13.57 -7.95
CA ALA A 60 0.96 -12.51 -8.75
C ALA A 60 1.62 -11.43 -7.87
N ASN A 61 0.93 -10.95 -6.83
CA ASN A 61 1.47 -9.94 -5.90
C ASN A 61 2.69 -10.49 -5.14
N ARG A 62 2.62 -11.76 -4.70
CA ARG A 62 3.76 -12.44 -4.06
C ARG A 62 4.95 -12.58 -5.00
N ALA A 63 4.72 -12.96 -6.26
CA ALA A 63 5.77 -13.09 -7.26
C ALA A 63 6.43 -11.73 -7.55
N CYS A 64 5.64 -10.65 -7.66
CA CYS A 64 6.11 -9.28 -7.82
C CYS A 64 7.03 -8.87 -6.65
N LEU A 65 6.57 -9.04 -5.41
CA LEU A 65 7.37 -8.72 -4.21
C LEU A 65 8.67 -9.53 -4.16
N ARG A 66 8.62 -10.83 -4.48
CA ARG A 66 9.79 -11.71 -4.49
C ARG A 66 10.81 -11.29 -5.56
N ARG A 67 10.35 -11.00 -6.78
CA ARG A 67 11.21 -10.52 -7.88
C ARG A 67 11.93 -9.24 -7.51
N ARG A 68 11.23 -8.33 -6.82
CA ARG A 68 11.78 -7.08 -6.30
C ARG A 68 12.54 -7.22 -4.98
N LYS A 69 12.69 -8.45 -4.45
CA LYS A 69 13.32 -8.73 -3.14
C LYS A 69 12.71 -7.92 -1.98
N ILE A 70 11.40 -7.69 -2.00
CA ILE A 70 10.65 -6.97 -0.95
C ILE A 70 10.05 -8.01 0.02
N ARG A 71 10.20 -7.81 1.34
CA ARG A 71 9.58 -8.69 2.33
C ARG A 71 8.06 -8.53 2.30
N ALA A 72 7.35 -9.62 2.03
CA ALA A 72 5.88 -9.64 1.96
C ALA A 72 5.29 -9.96 3.34
N VAL A 73 4.74 -8.96 4.02
CA VAL A 73 4.06 -9.09 5.32
C VAL A 73 2.55 -9.09 5.08
N ILE A 74 2.10 -10.13 4.38
CA ILE A 74 0.70 -10.32 4.01
C ILE A 74 0.31 -11.69 4.57
N PRO A 75 -0.79 -11.85 5.30
CA PRO A 75 -1.26 -13.16 5.73
C PRO A 75 -1.77 -13.95 4.53
N GLU A 76 -1.56 -15.26 4.54
CA GLU A 76 -2.10 -16.17 3.52
C GLU A 76 -3.60 -16.42 3.77
N LYS A 77 -4.37 -16.66 2.71
CA LYS A 77 -5.74 -17.14 2.91
C LYS A 77 -5.76 -18.56 3.46
N THR A 78 -6.75 -18.87 4.30
CA THR A 78 -6.84 -20.15 5.01
C THR A 78 -7.03 -21.32 4.03
N ASP A 79 -7.82 -21.11 2.98
CA ASP A 79 -7.97 -21.98 1.83
C ASP A 79 -6.67 -22.13 1.02
N GLN A 80 -5.93 -21.04 0.81
CA GLN A 80 -4.64 -21.06 0.10
C GLN A 80 -3.59 -21.84 0.88
N ALA A 81 -3.51 -21.65 2.20
CA ALA A 81 -2.62 -22.39 3.08
C ALA A 81 -2.98 -23.88 3.11
N ALA A 82 -4.27 -24.21 3.21
CA ALA A 82 -4.75 -25.60 3.15
C ALA A 82 -4.41 -26.27 1.82
N ASN A 83 -4.68 -25.59 0.69
CA ASN A 83 -4.35 -26.10 -0.65
C ASN A 83 -2.85 -26.24 -0.87
N ARG A 84 -2.04 -25.33 -0.31
CA ARG A 84 -0.57 -25.43 -0.32
C ARG A 84 -0.11 -26.68 0.43
N ASN A 85 -0.64 -26.88 1.64
CA ASN A 85 -0.30 -28.04 2.48
C ASN A 85 -0.71 -29.35 1.79
N LYS A 86 -1.90 -29.41 1.17
CA LYS A 86 -2.35 -30.57 0.38
C LYS A 86 -1.42 -30.90 -0.79
N ARG A 87 -0.74 -29.90 -1.36
CA ARG A 87 0.20 -30.08 -2.47
C ARG A 87 1.63 -30.47 -2.02
N GLY A 88 1.90 -30.54 -0.72
CA GLY A 88 3.21 -30.92 -0.18
C GLY A 88 4.35 -30.06 -0.74
N SER A 89 5.44 -30.69 -1.18
CA SER A 89 6.62 -30.02 -1.77
C SER A 89 6.29 -29.21 -3.02
N ARG A 90 5.26 -29.62 -3.80
CA ARG A 90 4.77 -28.89 -4.98
C ARG A 90 3.96 -27.63 -4.62
N GLY A 91 3.59 -27.46 -3.35
CA GLY A 91 2.90 -26.27 -2.85
C GLY A 91 3.80 -25.03 -2.73
N GLY A 92 5.13 -25.22 -2.70
CA GLY A 92 6.09 -24.13 -2.57
C GLY A 92 6.28 -23.63 -1.13
N ARG A 93 7.10 -22.56 -1.00
CA ARG A 93 7.59 -22.05 0.29
C ARG A 93 6.47 -21.52 1.20
N PRO A 94 6.43 -21.92 2.49
CA PRO A 94 5.51 -21.36 3.47
C PRO A 94 5.64 -19.84 3.63
N VAL A 95 4.53 -19.16 3.92
CA VAL A 95 4.52 -17.73 4.20
C VAL A 95 4.99 -17.49 5.63
N SER A 96 6.10 -16.75 5.80
CA SER A 96 6.51 -16.25 7.12
C SER A 96 5.58 -15.12 7.54
N HIS A 97 4.82 -15.30 8.63
CA HIS A 97 3.95 -14.27 9.18
C HIS A 97 4.66 -13.50 10.30
N ASP A 98 5.10 -12.28 10.01
CA ASP A 98 5.66 -11.36 10.99
C ASP A 98 4.52 -10.53 11.60
N ALA A 99 4.01 -10.95 12.76
CA ALA A 99 2.84 -10.33 13.40
C ALA A 99 3.11 -8.88 13.83
N ALA A 100 4.34 -8.57 14.25
CA ALA A 100 4.72 -7.21 14.65
C ALA A 100 4.70 -6.26 13.45
N LEU A 101 5.33 -6.66 12.34
CA LEU A 101 5.26 -5.88 11.11
C LEU A 101 3.85 -5.85 10.50
N TYR A 102 3.03 -6.87 10.72
CA TYR A 102 1.65 -6.88 10.20
C TYR A 102 0.77 -5.81 10.87
N LYS A 103 1.01 -5.51 12.16
CA LYS A 103 0.32 -4.41 12.87
C LYS A 103 0.52 -3.04 12.18
N GLU A 104 1.65 -2.87 11.48
CA GLU A 104 1.93 -1.64 10.72
C GLU A 104 0.99 -1.42 9.53
N ARG A 105 0.17 -2.40 9.12
CA ARG A 105 -0.86 -2.19 8.08
C ARG A 105 -1.83 -1.06 8.43
N ASN A 106 -2.07 -0.83 9.73
CA ASN A 106 -2.91 0.25 10.26
C ASN A 106 -2.41 1.65 9.84
N THR A 107 -1.14 1.79 9.46
CA THR A 107 -0.62 3.07 8.94
C THR A 107 -1.34 3.53 7.66
N ALA A 108 -1.73 2.60 6.80
CA ALA A 108 -2.50 2.90 5.60
C ALA A 108 -3.92 3.38 5.94
N GLU A 109 -4.59 2.69 6.87
CA GLU A 109 -5.93 3.07 7.36
C GLU A 109 -5.92 4.46 8.00
N ARG A 110 -4.97 4.71 8.91
CA ARG A 110 -4.78 6.03 9.54
C ARG A 110 -4.44 7.11 8.51
N CYS A 111 -3.62 6.81 7.50
CA CYS A 111 -3.32 7.75 6.42
C CYS A 111 -4.59 8.10 5.62
N ILE A 112 -5.42 7.11 5.28
CA ILE A 112 -6.69 7.32 4.59
C ILE A 112 -7.62 8.19 5.45
N ASN A 113 -7.70 7.93 6.76
CA ASN A 113 -8.52 8.73 7.67
C ASN A 113 -8.03 10.19 7.73
N LYS A 114 -6.71 10.43 7.81
CA LYS A 114 -6.14 11.78 7.71
C LYS A 114 -6.51 12.48 6.42
N ILE A 115 -6.55 11.76 5.28
CA ILE A 115 -6.99 12.35 4.01
C ILE A 115 -8.47 12.73 4.07
N LYS A 116 -9.30 11.87 4.65
CA LYS A 116 -10.76 12.06 4.78
C LYS A 116 -11.18 13.13 5.78
N GLU A 117 -10.28 13.67 6.60
CA GLU A 117 -10.58 14.88 7.40
C GLU A 117 -11.06 16.03 6.51
N TRP A 118 -10.59 16.10 5.26
CA TRP A 118 -11.13 17.01 4.26
C TRP A 118 -12.43 16.44 3.68
N ARG A 119 -13.57 17.01 4.09
CA ARG A 119 -14.91 16.53 3.69
C ARG A 119 -15.08 16.44 2.17
N GLY A 120 -14.50 17.37 1.41
CA GLY A 120 -14.52 17.32 -0.06
C GLY A 120 -13.90 16.06 -0.64
N LEU A 121 -12.81 15.56 -0.05
CA LEU A 121 -12.16 14.32 -0.46
C LEU A 121 -12.89 13.08 0.08
N ALA A 122 -13.42 13.16 1.30
CA ALA A 122 -14.18 12.05 1.89
C ALA A 122 -15.45 11.73 1.08
N THR A 123 -16.21 12.76 0.74
CA THR A 123 -17.47 12.63 0.00
C THR A 123 -17.27 12.61 -1.52
N ARG A 124 -16.06 12.96 -2.01
CA ARG A 124 -15.71 13.04 -3.43
C ARG A 124 -16.59 14.03 -4.20
N TYR A 125 -16.63 15.29 -3.75
CA TYR A 125 -17.39 16.35 -4.43
C TYR A 125 -16.84 16.73 -5.80
N ASP A 126 -15.58 16.39 -6.07
CA ASP A 126 -14.92 16.58 -7.36
C ASP A 126 -15.63 15.87 -8.50
N LYS A 127 -15.98 16.63 -9.55
CA LYS A 127 -16.66 16.11 -10.75
C LYS A 127 -15.74 15.33 -11.69
N THR A 128 -14.43 15.56 -11.62
CA THR A 128 -13.45 14.93 -12.53
C THR A 128 -12.40 14.12 -11.76
N PRO A 129 -11.90 13.01 -12.34
CA PRO A 129 -10.78 12.28 -11.75
C PRO A 129 -9.52 13.14 -11.56
N ALA A 130 -9.31 14.12 -12.44
CA ALA A 130 -8.16 15.03 -12.39
C ALA A 130 -8.25 15.98 -11.18
N SER A 131 -9.40 16.63 -10.94
CA SER A 131 -9.56 17.53 -9.79
C SER A 131 -9.50 16.76 -8.47
N TYR A 132 -10.12 15.58 -8.40
CA TYR A 132 -10.03 14.71 -7.23
C TYR A 132 -8.58 14.30 -6.94
N LEU A 133 -7.83 13.90 -7.98
CA LEU A 133 -6.42 13.52 -7.83
C LEU A 133 -5.56 14.72 -7.39
N ALA A 134 -5.82 15.92 -7.92
CA ALA A 134 -5.16 17.15 -7.49
C ALA A 134 -5.42 17.44 -5.99
N GLY A 135 -6.67 17.28 -5.54
CA GLY A 135 -7.03 17.39 -4.13
C GLY A 135 -6.31 16.37 -3.24
N LEU A 136 -6.19 15.11 -3.68
CA LEU A 136 -5.41 14.08 -2.99
C LEU A 136 -3.93 14.47 -2.88
N HIS A 137 -3.33 14.98 -3.96
CA HIS A 137 -1.94 15.43 -3.94
C HIS A 137 -1.74 16.62 -3.01
N LEU A 138 -2.64 17.61 -3.03
CA LEU A 138 -2.62 18.76 -2.13
C LEU A 138 -2.70 18.31 -0.66
N ARG A 139 -3.67 17.45 -0.33
CA ARG A 139 -3.82 16.92 1.03
C ARG A 139 -2.60 16.09 1.45
N GLY A 140 -2.07 15.27 0.55
CA GLY A 140 -0.85 14.52 0.77
C GLY A 140 0.35 15.43 1.09
N ALA A 141 0.54 16.49 0.32
CA ALA A 141 1.62 17.46 0.54
C ALA A 141 1.51 18.14 1.92
N ILE A 142 0.31 18.52 2.34
CA ILE A 142 0.06 19.10 3.67
C ILE A 142 0.40 18.10 4.79
N ILE A 143 0.03 16.82 4.63
CA ILE A 143 0.39 15.76 5.59
C ILE A 143 1.92 15.63 5.70
N TRP A 144 2.63 15.72 4.57
CA TRP A 144 4.09 15.71 4.56
C TRP A 144 4.70 16.92 5.26
N LEU A 145 4.25 18.14 4.93
CA LEU A 145 4.76 19.38 5.51
C LEU A 145 4.59 19.41 7.04
N ARG A 146 3.40 19.05 7.54
CA ARG A 146 3.13 18.96 8.99
C ARG A 146 4.03 17.96 9.70
N SER A 147 4.48 16.90 9.00
CA SER A 147 5.38 15.90 9.59
C SER A 147 6.85 16.34 9.69
N LEU A 148 7.18 17.48 9.08
CA LEU A 148 8.52 18.08 9.12
C LEU A 148 8.64 19.16 10.19
N GLN A 149 7.51 19.67 10.70
CA GLN A 149 7.51 20.62 11.80
C GLN A 149 7.85 19.87 13.10
N PRO A 150 8.81 20.36 13.91
CA PRO A 150 9.00 19.83 15.26
C PRO A 150 7.71 20.04 16.07
N ALA A 151 7.39 19.06 16.92
CA ALA A 151 6.22 19.08 17.78
C ALA A 151 6.33 20.17 18.85
#